data_AF-T1ITZ1-F1
#
_entry.id   AF-T1ITZ1-F1
#
_cell.length_a   1.000
_cell.length_b   1.000
_cell.length_c   1.000
_cell.angle_alpha   90.00
_cell.angle_beta   90.00
_cell.angle_gamma   90.00
#
_symmetry.space_group_name_H-M   'P 1'
#
loop_
_entity.id
_entity.type
_entity.pdbx_description
1 polymer ?
#
loop_
_entity_poly.entity_id
_entity_poly.type
_entity_poly.pdbx_seq_one_letter_code
_entity_poly.pdbx_strand_id
1 'polypeptide(L)'
;MTSPKTNTPQQQIYGYTAFNIEKDERPYKCFEMLLIFVSYFLLIICPLALFCCWVVIKEYERAITFRFGRLRKIEPRGPGLIFILPCVDTYNVVDLRTLYFDVPPQEILTKDSVTIAVDAVVYYRTFDATMAITNVQDYKKASHLLAASILRNTLGTKNMVDILTQRESLSYAMQKQLDEATDPWGVKIERVEMKDVRLPHNMQRAMAAEAEATREAKAKSNCCRR
;
A
#
# COMPACT_ATOMS: atom_id res chain seq x y z
N MET A 1 -120.91 -14.88 8.34
CA MET A 1 -121.16 -14.96 9.79
C MET A 1 -120.64 -16.29 10.31
N THR A 2 -119.38 -16.31 10.75
CA THR A 2 -118.78 -17.19 11.77
C THR A 2 -117.35 -16.66 11.99
N SER A 3 -117.11 -16.11 13.17
CA SER A 3 -115.79 -15.92 13.79
C SER A 3 -115.78 -16.89 15.00
N PRO A 4 -114.69 -17.14 15.79
CA PRO A 4 -113.38 -16.48 15.85
C PRO A 4 -112.16 -17.37 16.25
N LYS A 5 -110.96 -16.72 16.32
CA LYS A 5 -109.84 -16.89 17.28
C LYS A 5 -109.07 -18.22 17.43
N THR A 6 -107.74 -18.11 17.29
CA THR A 6 -106.69 -18.64 18.21
C THR A 6 -105.39 -17.84 17.97
N ASN A 7 -105.03 -16.90 18.85
CA ASN A 7 -104.14 -17.05 20.00
C ASN A 7 -102.63 -17.17 19.64
N THR A 8 -101.96 -16.02 19.75
CA THR A 8 -100.58 -15.76 20.23
C THR A 8 -100.22 -16.51 21.53
N PRO A 9 -99.03 -16.42 22.17
CA PRO A 9 -97.75 -15.71 21.88
C PRO A 9 -96.50 -16.60 22.11
N GLN A 10 -95.27 -16.05 22.04
CA GLN A 10 -94.14 -16.24 22.99
C GLN A 10 -92.84 -15.71 22.36
N GLN A 11 -92.27 -14.61 22.87
CA GLN A 11 -91.23 -14.57 23.93
C GLN A 11 -89.93 -15.24 23.45
N GLN A 12 -88.75 -14.62 23.51
CA GLN A 12 -88.13 -14.10 24.73
C GLN A 12 -87.09 -13.01 24.45
N ILE A 13 -87.14 -12.01 25.33
CA ILE A 13 -86.12 -11.03 25.67
C ILE A 13 -84.94 -11.78 26.32
N TYR A 14 -83.69 -11.55 25.90
CA TYR A 14 -82.52 -11.45 26.80
C TYR A 14 -81.40 -10.72 26.07
N GLY A 15 -81.07 -9.52 26.56
CA GLY A 15 -79.89 -8.80 26.14
C GLY A 15 -78.62 -9.54 26.54
N TYR A 16 -77.64 -9.55 25.65
CA TYR A 16 -76.24 -9.69 26.00
C TYR A 16 -75.48 -8.67 25.16
N THR A 17 -75.13 -7.59 25.85
CA THR A 17 -73.88 -6.84 25.72
C THR A 17 -73.42 -6.58 24.29
N ALA A 18 -73.52 -5.31 23.86
CA ALA A 18 -72.63 -4.76 22.86
C ALA A 18 -71.19 -5.13 23.26
N PHE A 19 -70.64 -6.15 22.59
CA PHE A 19 -69.22 -6.45 22.62
C PHE A 19 -68.58 -5.30 21.86
N ASN A 20 -68.38 -4.18 22.57
CA ASN A 20 -67.40 -3.19 22.20
C ASN A 20 -66.08 -3.95 22.16
N ILE A 21 -65.72 -4.42 20.97
CA ILE A 21 -64.33 -4.65 20.62
C ILE A 21 -63.72 -3.26 20.68
N GLU A 22 -63.34 -2.85 21.89
CA GLU A 22 -62.28 -1.88 22.10
C GLU A 22 -61.04 -2.58 21.53
N LYS A 23 -60.94 -2.51 20.20
CA LYS A 23 -59.77 -2.92 19.46
C LYS A 23 -58.72 -1.99 20.01
N ASP A 24 -57.89 -2.51 20.90
CA ASP A 24 -56.87 -1.74 21.57
C ASP A 24 -55.89 -1.30 20.48
N GLU A 25 -56.17 -0.16 19.82
CA GLU A 25 -55.54 0.29 18.56
C GLU A 25 -54.18 0.95 18.73
N ARG A 26 -53.71 0.98 19.98
CA ARG A 26 -52.52 1.69 20.40
C ARG A 26 -51.21 0.96 20.07
N PRO A 27 -51.06 -0.38 20.22
CA PRO A 27 -49.76 -1.02 20.07
C PRO A 27 -49.34 -1.19 18.61
N TYR A 28 -50.28 -1.24 17.66
CA TYR A 28 -49.96 -1.38 16.23
C TYR A 28 -49.62 -0.06 15.55
N LYS A 29 -50.17 1.08 16.00
CA LYS A 29 -49.82 2.41 15.43
C LYS A 29 -48.36 2.78 15.68
N CYS A 30 -47.82 2.48 16.86
CA CYS A 30 -46.40 2.68 17.14
C CYS A 30 -45.51 1.76 16.29
N PHE A 31 -45.95 0.51 16.08
CA PHE A 31 -45.24 -0.46 15.26
C PHE A 31 -45.26 -0.07 13.77
N GLU A 32 -46.39 0.40 13.24
CA GLU A 32 -46.51 0.91 11.88
C GLU A 32 -45.62 2.15 11.66
N MET A 33 -45.61 3.10 12.60
CA MET A 33 -44.75 4.27 12.51
C MET A 33 -43.26 3.88 12.52
N LEU A 34 -42.85 2.89 13.32
CA LEU A 34 -41.49 2.38 13.34
C LEU A 34 -41.09 1.73 12.01
N LEU A 35 -41.97 0.93 11.39
CA LEU A 35 -41.72 0.33 10.08
C LEU A 35 -41.61 1.38 8.96
N ILE A 36 -42.44 2.43 9.02
CA ILE A 36 -42.38 3.55 8.06
C ILE A 36 -41.06 4.31 8.22
N PHE A 37 -40.61 4.58 9.45
CA PHE A 37 -39.31 5.21 9.70
C PHE A 37 -38.14 4.36 9.21
N VAL A 38 -38.15 3.05 9.46
CA VAL A 38 -37.12 2.11 8.98
C VAL A 38 -37.10 2.03 7.45
N SER A 39 -38.28 2.02 6.82
CA SER A 39 -38.43 2.06 5.37
C SER A 39 -37.82 3.34 4.78
N TYR A 40 -38.15 4.51 5.34
CA TYR A 40 -37.62 5.80 4.91
C TYR A 40 -36.10 5.88 5.09
N PHE A 41 -35.59 5.35 6.20
CA PHE A 41 -34.17 5.26 6.50
C PHE A 41 -33.42 4.39 5.47
N LEU A 42 -33.95 3.21 5.14
CA LEU A 42 -33.41 2.33 4.09
C LEU A 42 -33.45 3.00 2.70
N LEU A 43 -34.53 3.71 2.40
CA LEU A 43 -34.72 4.40 1.11
C LEU A 43 -33.69 5.52 0.91
N ILE A 44 -33.28 6.20 1.99
CA ILE A 44 -32.24 7.23 1.95
C ILE A 44 -30.83 6.63 1.94
N ILE A 45 -30.57 5.57 2.70
CA ILE A 45 -29.22 4.98 2.84
C ILE A 45 -28.82 4.15 1.63
N CYS A 46 -29.76 3.44 1.00
CA CYS A 46 -29.48 2.61 -0.18
C CYS A 46 -28.81 3.39 -1.33
N PRO A 47 -29.33 4.55 -1.79
CA PRO A 47 -28.67 5.32 -2.84
C PRO A 47 -27.34 5.91 -2.39
N LEU A 48 -27.22 6.38 -1.14
CA LEU A 48 -25.95 6.89 -0.58
C LEU A 48 -24.87 5.80 -0.57
N ALA A 49 -25.23 4.58 -0.16
CA ALA A 49 -24.33 3.44 -0.16
C ALA A 49 -23.88 3.08 -1.59
N LEU A 50 -24.77 3.16 -2.59
CA LEU A 50 -24.43 2.92 -4.00
C LEU A 50 -23.46 3.97 -4.54
N PHE A 51 -23.65 5.25 -4.24
CA PHE A 51 -22.73 6.32 -4.65
C PHE A 51 -21.35 6.18 -3.99
N CYS A 52 -21.29 5.79 -2.72
CA CYS A 52 -20.03 5.55 -2.02
C CYS A 52 -19.23 4.35 -2.57
N CYS A 53 -19.85 3.47 -3.36
CA CYS A 53 -19.14 2.32 -3.95
C CYS A 53 -18.25 2.69 -5.15
N TRP A 54 -18.35 3.92 -5.66
CA TRP A 54 -17.57 4.37 -6.83
C TRP A 54 -16.28 5.03 -6.38
N VAL A 55 -15.16 4.43 -6.77
CA VAL A 55 -13.82 4.98 -6.55
C VAL A 55 -13.12 5.15 -7.90
N VAL A 56 -12.51 6.32 -8.11
CA VAL A 56 -11.72 6.63 -9.31
C VAL A 56 -10.25 6.37 -9.00
N ILE A 57 -9.61 5.54 -9.83
CA ILE A 57 -8.17 5.27 -9.75
C ILE A 57 -7.47 5.93 -10.92
N LYS A 58 -6.31 6.51 -10.63
CA LYS A 58 -5.52 7.25 -11.60
C LYS A 58 -4.77 6.31 -12.53
N GLU A 59 -4.36 6.80 -13.68
CA GLU A 59 -3.70 6.01 -14.74
C GLU A 59 -2.43 5.29 -14.29
N TYR A 60 -1.68 5.93 -13.39
CA TYR A 60 -0.39 5.45 -12.88
C TYR A 60 -0.52 4.60 -11.61
N GLU A 61 -1.73 4.43 -11.10
CA GLU A 61 -2.06 3.65 -9.91
C GLU A 61 -2.73 2.34 -10.33
N ARG A 62 -2.43 1.25 -9.63
CA ARG A 62 -3.21 0.00 -9.74
C ARG A 62 -3.78 -0.37 -8.40
N ALA A 63 -5.06 -0.75 -8.40
CA ALA A 63 -5.76 -1.19 -7.20
C ALA A 63 -5.95 -2.70 -7.20
N ILE A 64 -5.62 -3.29 -6.05
CA ILE A 64 -5.85 -4.71 -5.77
C ILE A 64 -6.99 -4.80 -4.78
N THR A 65 -8.06 -5.47 -5.20
CA THR A 65 -9.25 -5.67 -4.38
C THR A 65 -9.24 -7.09 -3.82
N PHE A 66 -9.31 -7.19 -2.50
CA PHE A 66 -9.57 -8.43 -1.77
C PHE A 66 -11.05 -8.49 -1.40
N ARG A 67 -11.68 -9.63 -1.66
CA ARG A 67 -13.07 -9.89 -1.28
C ARG A 67 -13.10 -10.99 -0.25
N PHE A 68 -13.61 -10.71 0.95
CA PHE A 68 -13.58 -11.66 2.07
C PHE A 68 -12.18 -12.27 2.32
N GLY A 69 -11.13 -11.46 2.17
CA GLY A 69 -9.74 -11.90 2.33
C GLY A 69 -9.19 -12.78 1.20
N ARG A 70 -9.96 -13.05 0.14
CA ARG A 70 -9.47 -13.74 -1.06
C ARG A 70 -9.10 -12.72 -2.13
N LEU A 71 -7.92 -12.92 -2.71
CA LEU A 71 -7.52 -12.21 -3.93
C LEU A 71 -8.45 -12.65 -5.06
N ARG A 72 -9.10 -11.69 -5.74
CA ARG A 72 -9.81 -12.03 -6.97
C ARG A 72 -8.78 -12.45 -8.00
N LYS A 73 -8.97 -13.61 -8.64
CA LYS A 73 -8.16 -14.11 -9.77
C LYS A 73 -8.14 -13.19 -11.00
N ILE A 74 -8.85 -12.07 -10.96
CA ILE A 74 -8.89 -11.11 -12.04
C ILE A 74 -7.63 -10.26 -11.91
N GLU A 75 -6.97 -10.00 -13.04
CA GLU A 75 -5.83 -9.10 -13.12
C GLU A 75 -6.08 -7.80 -12.36
N PRO A 76 -5.02 -7.19 -11.77
CA PRO A 76 -5.15 -5.93 -11.05
C PRO A 76 -5.90 -4.93 -11.93
N ARG A 77 -7.03 -4.45 -11.42
CA ARG A 77 -7.96 -3.67 -12.23
C ARG A 77 -7.25 -2.41 -12.72
N GLY A 78 -7.30 -2.23 -14.04
CA GLY A 78 -6.73 -1.09 -14.72
C GLY A 78 -7.37 0.24 -14.28
N PRO A 79 -6.82 1.36 -14.76
CA PRO A 79 -7.25 2.68 -14.35
C PRO A 79 -8.70 2.99 -14.74
N GLY A 80 -9.34 3.88 -13.99
CA GLY A 80 -10.73 4.28 -14.21
C GLY A 80 -11.63 4.04 -13.00
N LEU A 81 -12.93 3.92 -13.28
CA LEU A 81 -13.96 3.78 -12.26
C LEU A 81 -14.07 2.32 -11.81
N ILE A 82 -13.83 2.08 -10.52
CA ILE A 82 -13.95 0.75 -9.93
C ILE A 82 -15.09 0.73 -8.93
N PHE A 83 -15.92 -0.30 -9.03
CA PHE A 83 -16.95 -0.62 -8.05
C PHE A 83 -16.36 -1.47 -6.91
N ILE A 84 -16.44 -0.94 -5.69
CA ILE A 84 -15.91 -1.53 -4.45
C ILE A 84 -17.00 -1.45 -3.38
N LEU A 85 -17.35 -2.59 -2.78
CA LEU A 85 -18.34 -2.60 -1.69
C LEU A 85 -17.68 -2.29 -0.34
N PRO A 86 -18.08 -1.23 0.38
CA PRO A 86 -17.38 -0.73 1.57
C PRO A 86 -17.30 -1.70 2.76
N CYS A 87 -18.18 -2.71 2.84
CA CYS A 87 -18.19 -3.67 3.96
C CYS A 87 -17.53 -5.02 3.65
N VAL A 88 -17.32 -5.34 2.36
CA VAL A 88 -16.95 -6.69 1.91
C VAL A 88 -15.60 -6.69 1.18
N ASP A 89 -15.33 -5.61 0.46
CA ASP A 89 -14.15 -5.48 -0.38
C ASP A 89 -13.15 -4.51 0.28
N THR A 90 -11.92 -4.96 0.49
CA THR A 90 -10.80 -4.09 0.88
C THR A 90 -9.90 -3.87 -0.34
N TYR A 91 -9.46 -2.64 -0.57
CA TYR A 91 -8.60 -2.32 -1.70
C TYR A 91 -7.30 -1.66 -1.25
N ASN A 92 -6.21 -2.00 -1.93
CA ASN A 92 -4.91 -1.37 -1.76
C ASN A 92 -4.45 -0.80 -3.10
N VAL A 93 -4.00 0.45 -3.09
CA VAL A 93 -3.53 1.15 -4.29
C VAL A 93 -2.00 1.19 -4.27
N VAL A 94 -1.40 0.83 -5.40
CA VAL A 94 0.06 0.83 -5.59
C VAL A 94 0.40 1.72 -6.77
N ASP A 95 1.41 2.57 -6.60
CA ASP A 95 1.97 3.39 -7.65
C ASP A 95 2.95 2.58 -8.51
N LEU A 96 2.82 2.67 -9.83
CA LEU A 96 3.69 1.98 -10.79
C LEU A 96 4.86 2.84 -11.28
N ARG A 97 4.93 4.11 -10.89
CA ARG A 97 6.01 5.02 -11.29
C ARG A 97 7.33 4.61 -10.66
N THR A 98 8.42 5.11 -11.24
CA THR A 98 9.72 5.10 -10.59
C THR A 98 9.67 5.94 -9.34
N LEU A 99 9.92 5.29 -8.21
CA LEU A 99 10.12 5.89 -6.90
C LEU A 99 11.58 5.72 -6.51
N TYR A 100 12.02 6.53 -5.56
CA TYR A 100 13.35 6.41 -4.98
C TYR A 100 13.24 6.31 -3.47
N PHE A 101 14.25 5.70 -2.86
CA PHE A 101 14.48 5.79 -1.43
C PHE A 101 15.97 5.93 -1.14
N ASP A 102 16.27 6.65 -0.07
CA ASP A 102 17.62 6.80 0.44
C ASP A 102 17.97 5.67 1.41
N VAL A 103 19.12 5.05 1.19
CA VAL A 103 19.73 4.12 2.15
C VAL A 103 20.51 4.95 3.17
N PRO A 104 20.20 4.83 4.48
CA PRO A 104 20.89 5.62 5.49
C PRO A 104 22.39 5.28 5.52
N PRO A 105 23.27 6.26 5.85
CA PRO A 105 24.71 6.06 5.89
C PRO A 105 25.11 4.83 6.71
N GLN A 106 25.91 3.94 6.13
CA GLN A 106 26.41 2.73 6.79
C GLN A 106 27.90 2.86 7.06
N GLU A 107 28.32 2.60 8.30
CA GLU A 107 29.74 2.44 8.65
C GLU A 107 30.19 1.01 8.32
N ILE A 108 31.18 0.89 7.43
CA ILE A 108 31.62 -0.39 6.87
C ILE A 108 33.14 -0.47 6.91
N LEU A 109 33.64 -1.63 7.31
CA LEU A 109 35.06 -1.96 7.19
C LEU A 109 35.30 -2.55 5.80
N THR A 110 36.14 -1.88 5.02
CA THR A 110 36.58 -2.35 3.70
C THR A 110 37.60 -3.47 3.81
N LYS A 111 37.92 -4.12 2.68
CA LYS A 111 38.94 -5.17 2.62
C LYS A 111 40.34 -4.70 3.08
N ASP A 112 40.63 -3.40 2.93
CA ASP A 112 41.89 -2.79 3.38
C ASP A 112 41.87 -2.39 4.86
N SER A 113 40.90 -2.86 5.64
CA SER A 113 40.71 -2.51 7.07
C SER A 113 40.49 -1.01 7.31
N VAL A 114 39.94 -0.30 6.33
CA VAL A 114 39.55 1.11 6.47
C VAL A 114 38.07 1.21 6.75
N THR A 115 37.71 1.95 7.80
CA THR A 115 36.33 2.32 8.11
C THR A 115 35.88 3.47 7.22
N ILE A 116 34.87 3.24 6.38
CA ILE A 116 34.23 4.26 5.54
C ILE A 116 32.75 4.33 5.87
N ALA A 117 32.15 5.51 5.73
CA ALA A 117 30.70 5.69 5.79
C ALA A 117 30.16 6.02 4.40
N VAL A 118 29.24 5.20 3.89
CA VAL A 118 28.69 5.33 2.54
C VAL A 118 27.16 5.40 2.59
N ASP A 119 26.58 6.34 1.84
CA ASP A 119 25.16 6.40 1.53
C ASP A 119 24.90 6.16 0.04
N ALA A 120 23.67 5.74 -0.26
CA ALA A 120 23.25 5.42 -1.62
C ALA A 120 21.75 5.68 -1.80
N VAL A 121 21.34 5.88 -3.04
CA VAL A 121 19.94 6.05 -3.45
C VAL A 121 19.57 4.92 -4.39
N VAL A 122 18.41 4.31 -4.17
CA VAL A 122 17.89 3.23 -5.01
C VAL A 122 16.65 3.72 -5.72
N TYR A 123 16.63 3.59 -7.04
CA TYR A 123 15.46 3.86 -7.88
C TYR A 123 14.82 2.55 -8.28
N TYR A 124 13.53 2.42 -8.00
CA TYR A 124 12.77 1.21 -8.24
C TYR A 124 11.39 1.55 -8.77
N ARG A 125 10.76 0.59 -9.44
CA ARG A 125 9.35 0.67 -9.81
C ARG A 125 8.68 -0.68 -9.53
N THR A 126 7.41 -0.64 -9.16
CA THR A 126 6.62 -1.87 -9.03
C THR A 126 6.14 -2.28 -10.42
N PHE A 127 6.50 -3.48 -10.87
CA PHE A 127 6.03 -3.99 -12.17
C PHE A 127 4.76 -4.84 -12.02
N ASP A 128 4.64 -5.58 -10.92
CA ASP A 128 3.43 -6.30 -10.56
C ASP A 128 3.00 -5.94 -9.13
N ALA A 129 1.92 -5.19 -9.05
CA ALA A 129 1.33 -4.79 -7.79
C ALA A 129 0.83 -6.01 -7.00
N THR A 130 0.36 -7.07 -7.67
CA THR A 130 -0.23 -8.25 -7.03
C THR A 130 0.82 -8.93 -6.17
N MET A 131 1.97 -9.27 -6.78
CA MET A 131 3.10 -9.86 -6.07
C MET A 131 3.62 -8.96 -4.94
N ALA A 132 3.65 -7.64 -5.15
CA ALA A 132 4.12 -6.68 -4.15
C ALA A 132 3.28 -6.66 -2.86
N ILE A 133 1.99 -6.96 -2.94
CA ILE A 133 1.11 -7.01 -1.77
C ILE A 133 1.01 -8.42 -1.19
N THR A 134 1.05 -9.47 -2.02
CA THR A 134 0.84 -10.84 -1.54
C THR A 134 2.08 -11.49 -0.97
N ASN A 135 3.27 -11.18 -1.51
CA ASN A 135 4.48 -11.94 -1.22
C ASN A 135 5.25 -11.38 -0.02
N VAL A 136 5.07 -10.08 0.29
CA VAL A 136 5.74 -9.39 1.40
C VAL A 136 4.76 -8.45 2.09
N GLN A 137 4.83 -8.37 3.41
CA GLN A 137 3.98 -7.47 4.21
C GLN A 137 4.18 -5.99 3.86
N ASP A 138 5.44 -5.56 3.74
CA ASP A 138 5.83 -4.20 3.35
C ASP A 138 7.08 -4.27 2.46
N TYR A 139 6.86 -4.27 1.14
CA TYR A 139 7.94 -4.36 0.17
C TYR A 139 8.89 -3.16 0.23
N LYS A 140 8.44 -1.98 0.68
CA LYS A 140 9.28 -0.78 0.78
C LYS A 140 10.32 -0.97 1.88
N LYS A 141 9.87 -1.33 3.09
CA LYS A 141 10.78 -1.57 4.21
C LYS A 141 11.71 -2.75 3.97
N ALA A 142 11.20 -3.84 3.38
CA ALA A 142 12.02 -5.00 3.04
C ALA A 142 13.14 -4.62 2.06
N SER A 143 12.82 -3.87 1.00
CA SER A 143 13.81 -3.37 0.03
C SER A 143 14.83 -2.42 0.64
N HIS A 144 14.44 -1.56 1.59
CA HIS A 144 15.40 -0.69 2.30
C HIS A 144 16.43 -1.50 3.10
N LEU A 145 15.97 -2.50 3.86
CA LEU A 145 16.84 -3.35 4.67
C LEU A 145 17.76 -4.20 3.79
N LEU A 146 17.20 -4.76 2.70
CA LEU A 146 17.95 -5.55 1.75
C LEU A 146 19.02 -4.72 1.04
N ALA A 147 18.68 -3.50 0.60
CA ALA A 147 19.64 -2.58 -0.01
C ALA A 147 20.80 -2.24 0.95
N ALA A 148 20.51 -1.96 2.23
CA ALA A 148 21.53 -1.72 3.24
C ALA A 148 22.44 -2.95 3.44
N SER A 149 21.88 -4.16 3.45
CA SER A 149 22.65 -5.41 3.57
C SER A 149 23.54 -5.66 2.35
N ILE A 150 23.02 -5.48 1.14
CA ILE A 150 23.78 -5.68 -0.11
C ILE A 150 24.90 -4.64 -0.23
N LEU A 151 24.62 -3.39 0.16
CA LEU A 151 25.62 -2.32 0.20
C LEU A 151 26.77 -2.69 1.15
N ARG A 152 26.46 -3.14 2.38
CA ARG A 152 27.47 -3.58 3.35
C ARG A 152 28.31 -4.76 2.82
N ASN A 153 27.67 -5.77 2.25
CA ASN A 153 28.35 -6.96 1.75
C ASN A 153 29.23 -6.65 0.54
N THR A 154 28.72 -5.88 -0.43
CA THR A 154 29.46 -5.55 -1.65
C THR A 154 30.67 -4.68 -1.33
N LEU A 155 30.49 -3.61 -0.54
CA LEU A 155 31.58 -2.70 -0.19
C LEU A 155 32.61 -3.34 0.75
N GLY A 156 32.21 -4.26 1.63
CA GLY A 156 33.14 -5.00 2.47
C GLY A 156 34.13 -5.88 1.70
N THR A 157 33.75 -6.36 0.50
CA THR A 157 34.65 -7.18 -0.35
C THR A 157 35.62 -6.37 -1.20
N LYS A 158 35.48 -5.03 -1.22
CA LYS A 158 36.22 -4.13 -2.10
C LYS A 158 37.22 -3.31 -1.31
N ASN A 159 38.27 -2.90 -2.03
CA ASN A 159 39.28 -2.00 -1.53
C ASN A 159 38.74 -0.57 -1.53
N MET A 160 39.23 0.27 -0.63
CA MET A 160 38.75 1.65 -0.50
C MET A 160 38.96 2.46 -1.80
N VAL A 161 40.13 2.29 -2.42
CA VAL A 161 40.47 3.01 -3.67
C VAL A 161 39.56 2.56 -4.83
N ASP A 162 39.22 1.27 -4.89
CA ASP A 162 38.29 0.75 -5.90
C ASP A 162 36.89 1.34 -5.71
N ILE A 163 36.45 1.53 -4.46
CA ILE A 163 35.15 2.14 -4.15
C ILE A 163 35.08 3.59 -4.67
N LEU A 164 36.17 4.34 -4.54
CA LEU A 164 36.24 5.73 -5.01
C LEU A 164 36.39 5.85 -6.54
N THR A 165 37.14 4.93 -7.16
CA THR A 165 37.46 5.00 -8.60
C THR A 165 36.45 4.28 -9.49
N GLN A 166 35.88 3.16 -9.02
CA GLN A 166 35.01 2.27 -9.80
C GLN A 166 33.55 2.32 -9.31
N ARG A 167 33.06 3.49 -8.90
CA ARG A 167 31.68 3.64 -8.37
C ARG A 167 30.59 3.12 -9.30
N GLU A 168 30.76 3.25 -10.61
CA GLU A 168 29.76 2.85 -11.61
C GLU A 168 29.65 1.32 -11.72
N SER A 169 30.79 0.61 -11.72
CA SER A 169 30.79 -0.86 -11.78
C SER A 169 30.22 -1.47 -10.49
N LEU A 170 30.48 -0.86 -9.33
CA LEU A 170 29.90 -1.26 -8.06
C LEU A 170 28.40 -1.01 -8.01
N SER A 171 27.96 0.15 -8.50
CA SER A 171 26.54 0.49 -8.60
C SER A 171 25.78 -0.52 -9.47
N TYR A 172 26.35 -0.91 -10.61
CA TYR A 172 25.78 -1.95 -11.48
C TYR A 172 25.75 -3.33 -10.82
N ALA A 173 26.83 -3.72 -10.11
CA ALA A 173 26.87 -4.98 -9.39
C ALA A 173 25.82 -5.04 -8.27
N MET A 174 25.63 -3.94 -7.53
CA MET A 174 24.60 -3.82 -6.50
C MET A 174 23.20 -3.84 -7.10
N GLN A 175 22.97 -3.14 -8.21
CA GLN A 175 21.70 -3.16 -8.93
C GLN A 175 21.32 -4.60 -9.28
N LYS A 176 22.24 -5.37 -9.89
CA LYS A 176 21.98 -6.74 -10.29
C LYS A 176 21.60 -7.64 -9.11
N GLN A 177 22.34 -7.55 -8.01
CA GLN A 177 22.06 -8.35 -6.81
C GLN A 177 20.74 -7.97 -6.15
N LEU A 178 20.42 -6.67 -6.10
CA LEU A 178 19.18 -6.19 -5.51
C LEU A 178 17.98 -6.58 -6.38
N ASP A 179 18.09 -6.43 -7.70
CA ASP A 179 17.05 -6.77 -8.67
C ASP A 179 16.67 -8.26 -8.61
N GLU A 180 17.66 -9.14 -8.61
CA GLU A 180 17.45 -10.60 -8.49
C GLU A 180 16.72 -10.98 -7.19
N ALA A 181 17.02 -10.28 -6.10
CA ALA A 181 16.39 -10.53 -4.81
C ALA A 181 15.00 -9.89 -4.66
N THR A 182 14.70 -8.80 -5.39
CA THR A 182 13.40 -8.10 -5.33
C THR A 182 12.40 -8.54 -6.41
N ASP A 183 12.84 -9.22 -7.46
CA ASP A 183 11.98 -9.82 -8.49
C ASP A 183 10.81 -10.65 -7.93
N PRO A 184 10.98 -11.56 -6.93
CA PRO A 184 9.86 -12.31 -6.35
C PRO A 184 8.85 -11.42 -5.60
N TRP A 185 9.20 -10.17 -5.29
CA TRP A 185 8.30 -9.21 -4.65
C TRP A 185 7.56 -8.33 -5.66
N GLY A 186 7.74 -8.53 -6.98
CA GLY A 186 7.09 -7.70 -7.98
C GLY A 186 7.69 -6.29 -8.12
N VAL A 187 8.92 -6.09 -7.61
CA VAL A 187 9.63 -4.81 -7.64
C VAL A 187 10.86 -4.93 -8.55
N LYS A 188 10.99 -4.00 -9.50
CA LYS A 188 12.13 -3.88 -10.41
C LYS A 188 13.05 -2.76 -9.97
N ILE A 189 14.35 -3.03 -9.91
CA ILE A 189 15.36 -2.00 -9.62
C ILE A 189 15.87 -1.40 -10.93
N GLU A 190 15.66 -0.11 -11.12
CA GLU A 190 16.07 0.58 -12.35
C GLU A 190 17.53 1.01 -12.31
N ARG A 191 17.99 1.49 -11.14
CA ARG A 191 19.36 1.93 -10.91
C ARG A 191 19.64 2.06 -9.42
N VAL A 192 20.91 1.92 -9.07
CA VAL A 192 21.44 2.25 -7.75
C VAL A 192 22.50 3.32 -7.96
N GLU A 193 22.47 4.39 -7.19
CA GLU A 193 23.44 5.49 -7.26
C GLU A 193 24.13 5.64 -5.91
N MET A 194 25.44 5.46 -5.86
CA MET A 194 26.24 5.77 -4.67
C MET A 194 26.38 7.29 -4.53
N LYS A 195 26.09 7.83 -3.35
CA LYS A 195 26.03 9.28 -3.12
C LYS A 195 27.38 9.81 -2.62
N ASP A 196 27.63 9.77 -1.31
CA ASP A 196 28.85 10.26 -0.68
C ASP A 196 29.61 9.12 0.03
N VAL A 197 30.94 9.15 -0.08
CA VAL A 197 31.85 8.28 0.69
C VAL A 197 32.63 9.15 1.65
N ARG A 198 32.35 9.00 2.96
CA ARG A 198 33.03 9.73 4.03
C ARG A 198 34.16 8.87 4.59
N LEU A 199 35.37 9.44 4.54
CA LEU A 199 36.58 8.86 5.11
C LEU A 199 36.89 9.52 6.46
N PRO A 200 37.60 8.82 7.37
CA PRO A 200 38.11 9.45 8.58
C PRO A 200 39.07 10.59 8.20
N HIS A 201 38.91 11.72 8.89
CA HIS A 201 39.58 12.98 8.55
C HIS A 201 41.11 12.88 8.50
N ASN A 202 41.73 12.04 9.34
CA ASN A 202 43.18 11.81 9.32
C ASN A 202 43.65 11.19 7.99
N MET A 203 42.89 10.24 7.45
CA MET A 203 43.22 9.56 6.19
C MET A 203 42.96 10.46 4.98
N GLN A 204 41.86 11.22 5.02
CA GLN A 204 41.53 12.16 3.95
C GLN A 204 42.66 13.18 3.72
N ARG A 205 43.27 13.69 4.80
CA ARG A 205 44.43 14.59 4.72
C ARG A 205 45.67 13.91 4.16
N ALA A 206 45.99 12.70 4.61
CA ALA A 206 47.14 11.94 4.12
C ALA A 206 47.01 11.64 2.62
N MET A 207 45.82 11.22 2.17
CA MET A 207 45.54 10.95 0.76
C MET A 207 45.57 12.22 -0.10
N ALA A 208 45.09 13.35 0.42
CA ALA A 208 45.19 14.63 -0.27
C ALA A 208 46.66 15.05 -0.46
N ALA A 209 47.49 14.93 0.58
CA ALA A 209 48.91 15.24 0.51
C ALA A 209 49.67 14.31 -0.47
N GLU A 210 49.35 13.01 -0.48
CA GLU A 210 49.91 12.06 -1.44
C GLU A 210 49.48 12.36 -2.89
N ALA A 211 48.21 12.71 -3.10
CA ALA A 211 47.69 13.11 -4.40
C ALA A 211 48.34 14.40 -4.91
N GLU A 212 48.62 15.37 -4.04
CA GLU A 212 49.34 16.60 -4.38
C GLU A 212 50.80 16.31 -4.75
N ALA A 213 51.51 15.54 -3.92
CA ALA A 213 52.91 15.17 -4.19
C ALA A 213 53.07 14.41 -5.52
N THR A 214 52.16 13.47 -5.81
CA THR A 214 52.17 12.73 -7.09
C THR A 214 51.81 13.59 -8.29
N ARG A 215 50.91 14.57 -8.14
CA ARG A 215 50.59 15.55 -9.20
C ARG A 215 51.77 16.48 -9.48
N GLU A 216 52.44 16.99 -8.44
CA GLU A 216 53.64 17.83 -8.60
C GLU A 216 54.78 17.08 -9.26
N ALA A 217 55.03 15.83 -8.87
CA ALA A 217 56.05 14.99 -9.48
C ALA A 217 55.77 14.76 -10.98
N LYS A 218 54.50 14.51 -11.35
CA LYS A 218 54.08 14.37 -12.75
C LYS A 218 54.18 15.68 -13.54
N ALA A 219 53.91 16.82 -12.92
CA ALA A 219 54.04 18.12 -13.55
C ALA A 219 55.52 18.46 -13.85
N LYS A 220 56.41 18.23 -12.88
CA LYS A 220 57.86 18.44 -13.02
C LYS A 220 58.46 17.51 -14.09
N SER A 221 58.08 16.23 -14.11
CA SER A 221 58.58 15.28 -15.11
C SER A 221 58.11 15.59 -16.54
N ASN A 222 56.86 16.05 -16.71
CA ASN A 222 56.36 16.48 -18.01
C ASN A 222 57.00 17.81 -18.48
N CYS A 223 57.34 18.71 -17.55
CA CYS A 223 58.02 19.97 -17.87
C CYS A 223 59.48 19.76 -18.28
N CYS A 224 60.21 18.83 -17.65
CA CYS A 224 61.59 18.51 -18.06
C CYS A 224 61.70 17.72 -19.38
N ARG A 225 60.57 17.21 -19.89
CA ARG A 225 60.52 16.40 -21.14
C ARG A 225 60.19 17.23 -22.38
N ARG A 226 59.82 18.50 -22.21
CA ARG A 226 59.63 19.50 -23.28
C ARG A 226 60.81 20.45 -23.31
#